data_AF-K1SY71-F1
#
_entry.id   AF-K1SY71-F1
#
_cell.length_a   1.000
_cell.length_b   1.000
_cell.length_c   1.000
_cell.angle_alpha   90.00
_cell.angle_beta   90.00
_cell.angle_gamma   90.00
#
_symmetry.space_group_name_H-M   'P 1'
#
loop_
_entity.id
_entity.type
_entity.pdbx_description
1 polymer ?
#
loop_
_entity_poly.entity_id
_entity_poly.type
_entity_poly.pdbx_seq_one_letter_code
_entity_poly.pdbx_strand_id
1 'polypeptide(L)'
;DTPVYIPIIDGLDDGEHTVTIYKRTAGSHHYFNFCGLMIDENAEVRAENHEYDMNIEVYGDSVSAGEVVEAVNYCEHSDPEHINQFDNSWFAYSLQLARKLNARINCNAQGGISLINGAGYFDNYIGMETVYKQMGYEPHFELTEWDFSRYTPDYVIIALGQNDANPD
;
A
#
# COMPACT_ATOMS: atom_id res chain seq x y z
N ASP A 1 2.29 -4.05 23.96
CA ASP A 1 2.93 -3.35 22.83
C ASP A 1 3.87 -2.28 23.34
N THR A 2 5.18 -2.43 23.07
CA THR A 2 6.18 -1.43 23.41
C THR A 2 6.50 -0.65 22.13
N PRO A 3 6.35 0.69 22.11
CA PRO A 3 6.71 1.49 20.95
C PRO A 3 8.19 1.29 20.57
N VAL A 4 8.45 1.16 19.28
CA VAL A 4 9.81 1.18 18.72
C VAL A 4 10.06 2.56 18.13
N TYR A 5 11.18 3.17 18.50
CA TYR A 5 11.61 4.45 17.96
C TYR A 5 12.59 4.23 16.82
N ILE A 6 12.28 4.81 15.66
CA ILE A 6 13.08 4.70 14.45
C ILE A 6 13.63 6.09 14.12
N PRO A 7 14.96 6.31 14.16
CA PRO A 7 15.55 7.55 13.67
C PRO A 7 15.26 7.71 12.18
N ILE A 8 14.63 8.82 11.78
CA ILE A 8 14.29 9.11 10.39
C ILE A 8 15.36 10.00 9.75
N ILE A 9 15.65 11.14 10.39
CA ILE A 9 16.60 12.14 9.90
C ILE A 9 17.09 12.99 11.08
N ASP A 10 18.30 13.54 10.97
CA ASP A 10 18.93 14.44 11.95
C ASP A 10 19.80 15.47 11.20
N GLY A 11 20.15 16.57 11.86
CA GLY A 11 21.04 17.60 11.31
C GLY A 11 20.43 18.42 10.18
N LEU A 12 19.12 18.62 10.19
CA LEU A 12 18.44 19.53 9.27
C LEU A 12 18.69 20.99 9.67
N ASP A 13 18.79 21.87 8.68
CA ASP A 13 18.81 23.32 8.92
C ASP A 13 17.48 23.79 9.53
N ASP A 14 17.52 24.87 10.30
CA ASP A 14 16.32 25.53 10.83
C ASP A 14 15.40 25.96 9.68
N GLY A 15 14.17 25.47 9.69
CA GLY A 15 13.20 25.78 8.66
C GLY A 15 12.06 24.78 8.57
N GLU A 16 11.30 24.92 7.48
CA GLU A 16 10.18 24.06 7.17
C GLU A 16 10.63 22.85 6.37
N HIS A 17 10.23 21.66 6.82
CA HIS A 17 10.55 20.39 6.18
C HIS A 17 9.28 19.58 5.93
N THR A 18 9.23 18.87 4.80
CA THR A 18 8.16 17.92 4.48
C THR A 18 8.68 16.50 4.62
N VAL A 19 7.96 15.67 5.38
CA VAL A 19 8.28 14.25 5.57
C VAL A 19 7.13 13.40 5.08
N THR A 20 7.43 12.41 4.24
CA THR A 20 6.49 11.38 3.82
C THR A 20 6.89 10.04 4.41
N ILE A 21 6.02 9.49 5.25
CA ILE A 21 6.11 8.10 5.72
C ILE A 21 5.09 7.28 4.93
N TYR A 22 5.54 6.19 4.33
CA TYR A 22 4.69 5.30 3.54
C TYR A 22 4.96 3.84 3.89
N LYS A 23 3.95 3.00 3.72
CA LYS A 23 4.06 1.55 3.90
C LYS A 23 4.48 0.91 2.59
N ARG A 24 5.66 0.27 2.58
CA ARG A 24 6.22 -0.39 1.39
C ARG A 24 5.44 -1.63 0.95
N THR A 25 5.01 -2.45 1.90
CA THR A 25 4.47 -3.80 1.66
C THR A 25 2.94 -3.83 1.58
N ALA A 26 2.38 -4.82 0.87
CA ALA A 26 0.95 -5.03 0.72
C ALA A 26 0.22 -5.30 2.06
N GLY A 27 -1.11 -5.26 2.03
CA GLY A 27 -1.99 -5.31 3.19
C GLY A 27 -1.73 -6.49 4.13
N SER A 28 -1.52 -7.69 3.58
CA SER A 28 -1.42 -8.94 4.35
C SER A 28 -0.02 -9.34 4.84
N HIS A 29 1.00 -8.49 4.67
CA HIS A 29 2.35 -8.86 5.11
C HIS A 29 2.65 -8.40 6.53
N HIS A 30 2.21 -7.19 6.90
CA HIS A 30 2.53 -6.54 8.17
C HIS A 30 1.52 -5.43 8.49
N TYR A 31 1.16 -5.30 9.75
CA TYR A 31 0.44 -4.14 10.30
C TYR A 31 1.36 -3.35 11.24
N PHE A 32 1.22 -2.02 11.26
CA PHE A 32 1.85 -1.20 12.28
C PHE A 32 0.92 -0.09 12.76
N ASN A 33 1.00 0.21 14.05
CA ASN A 33 0.40 1.40 14.63
C ASN A 33 1.38 2.56 14.50
N PHE A 34 0.99 3.63 13.82
CA PHE A 34 1.76 4.86 13.82
C PHE A 34 1.48 5.65 15.11
N CYS A 35 2.42 5.64 16.05
CA CYS A 35 2.26 6.31 17.34
C CYS A 35 2.49 7.84 17.29
N GLY A 36 3.14 8.35 16.24
CA GLY A 36 3.43 9.77 16.06
C GLY A 36 4.88 10.03 15.64
N LEU A 37 5.23 11.32 15.53
CA LEU A 37 6.57 11.81 15.28
C LEU A 37 7.19 12.35 16.57
N MET A 38 8.48 12.11 16.77
CA MET A 38 9.29 12.85 17.73
C MET A 38 10.03 13.94 16.97
N ILE A 39 9.87 15.18 17.42
CA ILE A 39 10.47 16.37 16.82
C ILE A 39 11.17 17.19 17.91
N ASP A 40 11.99 18.14 17.50
CA ASP A 40 12.69 19.04 18.42
C ASP A 40 11.72 19.85 19.28
N GLU A 41 12.16 20.24 20.48
CA GLU A 41 11.33 20.89 21.51
C GLU A 41 10.59 22.15 21.01
N ASN A 42 11.18 22.87 20.04
CA ASN A 42 10.64 24.10 19.48
C ASN A 42 10.03 23.94 18.08
N ALA A 43 9.91 22.71 17.59
CA ALA A 43 9.30 22.41 16.30
C ALA A 43 7.80 22.15 16.44
N GLU A 44 7.06 22.31 15.35
CA GLU A 44 5.64 21.98 15.27
C GLU A 44 5.35 21.07 14.05
N VAL A 45 4.42 20.14 14.22
CA VAL A 45 3.83 19.40 13.09
C VAL A 45 2.56 20.12 12.67
N ARG A 46 2.48 20.46 11.39
CA ARG A 46 1.27 20.99 10.77
C ARG A 46 0.79 20.06 9.67
N ALA A 47 -0.51 20.04 9.44
CA ALA A 47 -1.06 19.33 8.29
C ALA A 47 -0.46 19.92 7.01
N GLU A 48 -0.07 19.04 6.09
CA GLU A 48 0.37 19.47 4.77
C GLU A 48 -0.79 20.18 4.06
N ASN A 49 -0.58 21.42 3.62
CA ASN A 49 -1.56 22.18 2.86
C ASN A 49 -1.37 21.94 1.35
N HIS A 50 -1.33 20.66 0.96
CA HIS A 50 -1.18 20.26 -0.43
C HIS A 50 -2.55 20.04 -1.08
N GLU A 51 -2.81 20.78 -2.15
CA GLU A 51 -4.03 20.65 -2.94
C GLU A 51 -3.84 19.54 -3.98
N TYR A 52 -4.68 18.51 -3.87
CA TYR A 52 -4.71 17.39 -4.81
C TYR A 52 -5.78 17.63 -5.86
N ASP A 53 -5.49 17.24 -7.10
CA ASP A 53 -6.39 17.47 -8.25
C ASP A 53 -7.51 16.43 -8.33
N MET A 54 -7.33 15.25 -7.73
CA MET A 54 -8.29 14.15 -7.74
C MET A 54 -7.99 13.05 -6.72
N ASN A 55 -8.94 12.14 -6.57
CA ASN A 55 -8.85 10.90 -5.81
C ASN A 55 -8.84 9.69 -6.75
N ILE A 56 -7.88 8.78 -6.57
CA ILE A 56 -7.78 7.52 -7.29
C ILE A 56 -7.90 6.35 -6.30
N GLU A 57 -8.77 5.38 -6.60
CA GLU A 57 -8.82 4.11 -5.88
C GLU A 57 -8.38 2.97 -6.79
N VAL A 58 -7.44 2.16 -6.32
CA VAL A 58 -6.91 1.00 -7.06
C VAL A 58 -7.31 -0.28 -6.34
N TYR A 59 -7.91 -1.20 -7.08
CA TYR A 59 -8.11 -2.60 -6.70
C TYR A 59 -7.25 -3.48 -7.59
N GLY A 60 -6.27 -4.16 -7.01
CA GLY A 60 -5.31 -4.92 -7.82
C GLY A 60 -4.61 -6.06 -7.10
N ASP A 61 -3.69 -6.69 -7.81
CA ASP A 61 -2.87 -7.79 -7.30
C ASP A 61 -1.44 -7.33 -6.94
N SER A 62 -0.48 -8.26 -6.95
CA SER A 62 0.94 -8.04 -6.67
C SER A 62 1.55 -6.88 -7.46
N VAL A 63 1.12 -6.70 -8.72
CA VAL A 63 1.65 -5.64 -9.61
C VAL A 63 1.25 -4.25 -9.10
N SER A 64 0.01 -4.13 -8.61
CA SER A 64 -0.51 -2.88 -8.04
C SER A 64 0.08 -2.58 -6.67
N ALA A 65 0.40 -3.62 -5.90
CA ALA A 65 1.05 -3.53 -4.59
C ALA A 65 2.54 -3.16 -4.68
N GLY A 66 3.17 -3.40 -5.84
CA GLY A 66 4.60 -3.19 -6.03
C GLY A 66 5.45 -4.33 -5.50
N GLU A 67 4.93 -5.55 -5.51
CA GLU A 67 5.71 -6.74 -5.14
C GLU A 67 6.88 -6.92 -6.11
N VAL A 68 8.04 -7.24 -5.56
CA VAL A 68 9.28 -7.54 -6.31
C VAL A 68 9.81 -6.38 -7.18
N VAL A 69 9.22 -5.18 -7.09
CA VAL A 69 9.56 -4.04 -7.97
C VAL A 69 11.02 -3.58 -7.86
N GLU A 70 11.68 -3.82 -6.72
CA GLU A 70 13.10 -3.47 -6.52
C GLU A 70 14.07 -4.59 -6.93
N ALA A 71 13.59 -5.76 -7.37
CA ALA A 71 14.44 -6.86 -7.86
C ALA A 71 14.97 -6.60 -9.28
N VAL A 72 15.55 -5.42 -9.52
CA VAL A 72 15.98 -4.92 -10.84
C VAL A 72 17.01 -5.83 -11.54
N ASN A 73 17.75 -6.64 -10.78
CA ASN A 73 18.71 -7.61 -11.32
C ASN A 73 18.06 -8.91 -11.82
N TYR A 74 16.75 -9.07 -11.62
CA TYR A 74 15.96 -10.23 -12.01
C TYR A 74 14.91 -9.88 -13.07
N CYS A 75 14.99 -8.70 -13.69
CA CYS A 75 14.14 -8.38 -14.84
C CYS A 75 14.28 -9.47 -15.92
N GLU A 76 13.14 -9.93 -16.45
CA GLU A 76 13.05 -11.03 -17.44
C GLU A 76 13.51 -12.41 -16.92
N HIS A 77 13.68 -12.56 -15.60
CA HIS A 77 14.02 -13.81 -14.94
C HIS A 77 12.92 -14.18 -13.94
N SER A 78 13.01 -15.40 -13.38
CA SER A 78 12.20 -15.76 -12.22
C SER A 78 12.56 -14.89 -11.03
N ASP A 79 11.55 -14.55 -10.23
CA ASP A 79 11.73 -13.77 -9.01
C ASP A 79 12.71 -14.49 -8.06
N PRO A 80 13.58 -13.74 -7.35
CA PRO A 80 14.47 -14.32 -6.35
C PRO A 80 13.66 -14.90 -5.18
N GLU A 81 14.26 -15.79 -4.38
CA GLU A 81 13.66 -16.14 -3.09
C GLU A 81 13.59 -14.91 -2.19
N HIS A 82 12.39 -14.59 -1.71
CA HIS A 82 12.14 -13.41 -0.88
C HIS A 82 10.95 -13.62 0.04
N ILE A 83 10.86 -12.77 1.06
CA ILE A 83 9.66 -12.66 1.89
C ILE A 83 8.86 -11.43 1.43
N ASN A 84 9.53 -10.27 1.37
CA ASN A 84 8.97 -9.00 0.87
C ASN A 84 10.06 -7.91 0.73
N GLN A 85 11.35 -8.26 0.81
CA GLN A 85 12.42 -7.26 0.84
C GLN A 85 12.55 -6.45 -0.46
N PHE A 86 12.00 -6.96 -1.56
CA PHE A 86 11.97 -6.30 -2.86
C PHE A 86 10.67 -5.55 -3.13
N ASP A 87 9.71 -5.62 -2.20
CA ASP A 87 8.42 -4.96 -2.35
C ASP A 87 8.55 -3.49 -2.01
N ASN A 88 8.02 -2.64 -2.88
CA ASN A 88 7.98 -1.22 -2.64
C ASN A 88 6.83 -0.53 -3.38
N SER A 89 5.71 -0.34 -2.68
CA SER A 89 4.55 0.41 -3.17
C SER A 89 4.92 1.78 -3.74
N TRP A 90 5.96 2.46 -3.22
CA TRP A 90 6.39 3.76 -3.74
C TRP A 90 6.80 3.70 -5.20
N PHE A 91 7.39 2.60 -5.65
CA PHE A 91 7.79 2.39 -7.03
C PHE A 91 6.75 1.66 -7.86
N ALA A 92 5.66 1.17 -7.27
CA ALA A 92 4.53 0.60 -8.00
C ALA A 92 3.88 1.62 -8.93
N TYR A 93 3.31 1.14 -10.04
CA TYR A 93 2.66 2.02 -11.02
C TYR A 93 1.52 2.83 -10.39
N SER A 94 0.83 2.26 -9.40
CA SER A 94 -0.30 2.87 -8.68
C SER A 94 0.11 4.19 -8.02
N LEU A 95 1.13 4.17 -7.14
CA LEU A 95 1.63 5.37 -6.47
C LEU A 95 2.42 6.28 -7.42
N GLN A 96 3.13 5.73 -8.41
CA GLN A 96 3.76 6.56 -9.44
C GLN A 96 2.74 7.37 -10.24
N LEU A 97 1.63 6.76 -10.62
CA LEU A 97 0.53 7.42 -11.32
C LEU A 97 -0.09 8.52 -10.46
N ALA A 98 -0.39 8.22 -9.19
CA ALA A 98 -0.95 9.20 -8.27
C ALA A 98 -0.06 10.44 -8.13
N ARG A 99 1.26 10.25 -7.93
CA ARG A 99 2.20 11.36 -7.87
C ARG A 99 2.30 12.14 -9.18
N LYS A 100 2.26 11.46 -10.33
CA LYS A 100 2.29 12.11 -11.67
C LYS A 100 1.05 12.95 -11.93
N LEU A 101 -0.10 12.54 -11.42
CA LEU A 101 -1.39 13.21 -11.61
C LEU A 101 -1.78 14.13 -10.45
N ASN A 102 -0.87 14.33 -9.48
CA ASN A 102 -1.17 15.11 -8.28
C ASN A 102 -2.45 14.61 -7.55
N ALA A 103 -2.60 13.29 -7.46
CA ALA A 103 -3.79 12.64 -6.91
C ALA A 103 -3.54 12.07 -5.51
N ARG A 104 -4.58 12.08 -4.67
CA ARG A 104 -4.65 11.19 -3.52
C ARG A 104 -4.89 9.77 -4.01
N ILE A 105 -4.39 8.78 -3.28
CA ILE A 105 -4.57 7.38 -3.65
C ILE A 105 -4.91 6.49 -2.46
N ASN A 106 -5.94 5.66 -2.64
CA ASN A 106 -6.14 4.44 -1.87
C ASN A 106 -5.78 3.25 -2.77
N CYS A 107 -4.82 2.43 -2.36
CA CYS A 107 -4.40 1.25 -3.11
C CYS A 107 -4.72 -0.01 -2.31
N ASN A 108 -5.86 -0.65 -2.61
CA ASN A 108 -6.23 -1.95 -2.09
C ASN A 108 -5.71 -3.03 -3.03
N ALA A 109 -4.48 -3.48 -2.78
CA ALA A 109 -3.81 -4.45 -3.64
C ALA A 109 -3.11 -5.54 -2.83
N GLN A 110 -3.16 -6.77 -3.34
CA GLN A 110 -2.67 -7.95 -2.62
C GLN A 110 -2.11 -9.01 -3.57
N GLY A 111 -0.87 -9.45 -3.35
CA GLY A 111 -0.28 -10.54 -4.12
C GLY A 111 -1.10 -11.81 -4.08
N GLY A 112 -1.20 -12.44 -5.25
CA GLY A 112 -1.93 -13.69 -5.43
C GLY A 112 -3.46 -13.55 -5.39
N ILE A 113 -4.02 -12.36 -5.12
CA ILE A 113 -5.48 -12.19 -5.05
C ILE A 113 -6.10 -12.32 -6.43
N SER A 114 -7.22 -13.02 -6.49
CA SER A 114 -8.10 -13.17 -7.66
C SER A 114 -9.28 -12.20 -7.57
N LEU A 115 -10.08 -12.09 -8.62
CA LEU A 115 -11.33 -11.34 -8.57
C LEU A 115 -12.35 -12.01 -7.66
N ILE A 116 -12.51 -13.33 -7.78
CA ILE A 116 -13.55 -14.13 -7.13
C ILE A 116 -12.97 -15.08 -6.07
N ASN A 117 -13.78 -15.42 -5.07
CA ASN A 117 -13.42 -16.43 -4.09
C ASN A 117 -13.26 -17.81 -4.74
N GLY A 118 -12.39 -18.63 -4.15
CA GLY A 118 -12.07 -19.98 -4.63
C GLY A 118 -11.02 -20.04 -5.74
N ALA A 119 -10.50 -18.89 -6.17
CA ALA A 119 -9.43 -18.76 -7.16
C ALA A 119 -8.20 -18.01 -6.62
N GLY A 120 -7.10 -18.03 -7.36
CA GLY A 120 -5.87 -17.32 -7.00
C GLY A 120 -5.00 -18.07 -5.99
N TYR A 121 -4.14 -17.35 -5.30
CA TYR A 121 -3.15 -17.88 -4.35
C TYR A 121 -3.23 -17.20 -2.98
N PHE A 122 -4.04 -16.15 -2.85
CA PHE A 122 -4.18 -15.42 -1.61
C PHE A 122 -5.01 -16.20 -0.58
N ASP A 123 -4.64 -16.05 0.69
CA ASP A 123 -5.20 -16.69 1.89
C ASP A 123 -6.57 -17.37 1.73
N ASN A 124 -6.60 -18.70 1.82
CA ASN A 124 -7.80 -19.54 1.67
C ASN A 124 -8.62 -19.27 0.40
N TYR A 125 -7.98 -18.76 -0.65
CA TYR A 125 -8.59 -18.37 -1.92
C TYR A 125 -9.65 -17.29 -1.75
N ILE A 126 -9.47 -16.36 -0.81
CA ILE A 126 -10.33 -15.18 -0.70
C ILE A 126 -10.00 -14.23 -1.86
N GLY A 127 -11.04 -13.80 -2.59
CA GLY A 127 -10.94 -12.89 -3.72
C GLY A 127 -11.22 -11.43 -3.37
N MET A 128 -10.93 -10.54 -4.32
CA MET A 128 -11.19 -9.11 -4.19
C MET A 128 -12.69 -8.82 -3.96
N GLU A 129 -13.61 -9.66 -4.47
CA GLU A 129 -15.05 -9.53 -4.20
C GLU A 129 -15.43 -9.57 -2.72
N THR A 130 -14.56 -10.10 -1.85
CA THR A 130 -14.73 -10.05 -0.39
C THR A 130 -13.91 -8.93 0.24
N VAL A 131 -12.69 -8.73 -0.26
CA VAL A 131 -11.68 -7.82 0.32
C VAL A 131 -11.91 -6.34 -0.01
N TYR A 132 -12.57 -6.01 -1.13
CA TYR A 132 -12.72 -4.62 -1.59
C TYR A 132 -13.36 -3.68 -0.55
N LYS A 133 -14.24 -4.24 0.29
CA LYS A 133 -14.98 -3.53 1.33
C LYS A 133 -14.35 -3.64 2.73
N GLN A 134 -13.12 -4.13 2.82
CA GLN A 134 -12.41 -4.31 4.09
C GLN A 134 -11.33 -3.24 4.27
N MET A 135 -11.28 -2.63 5.45
CA MET A 135 -10.21 -1.73 5.92
C MET A 135 -8.93 -2.51 6.25
N GLY A 136 -9.08 -3.75 6.73
CA GLY A 136 -8.00 -4.69 6.99
C GLY A 136 -8.48 -6.13 6.80
N TYR A 137 -7.65 -6.94 6.16
CA TYR A 137 -7.93 -8.33 5.77
C TYR A 137 -6.70 -9.24 5.93
N GLU A 138 -5.80 -8.85 6.83
CA GLU A 138 -4.69 -9.70 7.27
C GLU A 138 -5.27 -11.04 7.80
N PRO A 139 -4.73 -12.21 7.39
CA PRO A 139 -5.20 -13.55 7.76
C PRO A 139 -5.36 -13.85 9.27
N HIS A 140 -4.93 -12.93 10.14
CA HIS A 140 -4.94 -13.05 11.60
C HIS A 140 -5.78 -11.98 12.31
N PHE A 141 -6.48 -11.13 11.57
CA PHE A 141 -7.36 -10.08 12.11
C PHE A 141 -8.79 -10.29 11.68
N GLU A 142 -9.73 -9.83 12.50
CA GLU A 142 -11.13 -9.75 12.07
C GLU A 142 -11.24 -8.79 10.88
N LEU A 143 -11.99 -9.23 9.87
CA LEU A 143 -12.35 -8.36 8.75
C LEU A 143 -13.08 -7.13 9.29
N THR A 144 -12.54 -5.95 8.99
CA THR A 144 -13.11 -4.68 9.42
C THR A 144 -13.67 -3.98 8.20
N GLU A 145 -14.95 -3.61 8.21
CA GLU A 145 -15.58 -2.97 7.05
C GLU A 145 -15.01 -1.54 6.83
N TRP A 146 -14.77 -1.22 5.56
CA TRP A 146 -14.35 0.10 5.11
C TRP A 146 -15.57 1.02 4.93
N ASP A 147 -15.53 2.18 5.57
CA ASP A 147 -16.54 3.22 5.37
C ASP A 147 -16.22 4.03 4.10
N PHE A 148 -16.89 3.69 3.00
CA PHE A 148 -16.74 4.35 1.70
C PHE A 148 -17.09 5.84 1.71
N SER A 149 -17.80 6.36 2.73
CA SER A 149 -18.05 7.81 2.82
C SER A 149 -16.78 8.62 3.14
N ARG A 150 -15.72 7.96 3.62
CA ARG A 150 -14.44 8.59 3.96
C ARG A 150 -13.56 8.91 2.76
N TYR A 151 -13.82 8.29 1.60
CA TYR A 151 -13.03 8.47 0.40
C TYR A 151 -13.90 8.24 -0.84
N THR A 152 -14.19 9.31 -1.59
CA THR A 152 -14.91 9.22 -2.87
C THR A 152 -13.91 9.38 -4.01
N PRO A 153 -13.58 8.30 -4.74
CA PRO A 153 -12.67 8.39 -5.87
C PRO A 153 -13.33 9.09 -7.05
N ASP A 154 -12.55 9.89 -7.78
CA ASP A 154 -12.92 10.37 -9.12
C ASP A 154 -12.68 9.27 -10.17
N TYR A 155 -11.67 8.42 -9.93
CA TYR A 155 -11.31 7.30 -10.80
C TYR A 155 -11.08 6.03 -10.00
N VAL A 156 -11.62 4.93 -10.51
CA VAL A 156 -11.36 3.58 -9.98
C VAL A 156 -10.59 2.79 -11.03
N ILE A 157 -9.47 2.20 -10.62
CA ILE A 157 -8.64 1.33 -11.44
C ILE A 157 -8.80 -0.09 -10.91
N ILE A 158 -9.26 -1.00 -11.77
CA ILE A 158 -9.35 -2.43 -11.45
C ILE A 158 -8.31 -3.14 -12.32
N ALA A 159 -7.25 -3.63 -11.69
CA ALA A 159 -6.13 -4.31 -12.33
C ALA A 159 -5.97 -5.71 -11.73
N LEU A 160 -6.91 -6.59 -12.07
CA LEU A 160 -7.03 -7.97 -11.60
C LEU A 160 -7.18 -8.90 -12.81
N GLY A 161 -7.04 -10.20 -12.59
CA GLY A 161 -7.17 -11.23 -13.62
C GLY A 161 -5.94 -12.15 -13.74
N GLN A 162 -4.78 -11.73 -13.22
CA GLN A 162 -3.54 -12.50 -13.36
C GLN A 162 -3.62 -13.86 -12.64
N ASN A 163 -4.25 -13.89 -11.47
CA ASN A 163 -4.27 -15.06 -10.59
C ASN A 163 -5.54 -15.92 -10.75
N ASP A 164 -6.56 -15.40 -11.46
CA ASP A 164 -7.89 -16.00 -11.59
C ASP A 164 -7.91 -17.35 -12.30
N ALA A 165 -6.86 -17.68 -13.06
CA ALA A 165 -6.71 -18.98 -13.72
C ALA A 165 -6.34 -20.13 -12.78
N ASN A 166 -5.99 -19.86 -11.52
CA ASN A 166 -5.74 -20.91 -10.51
C ASN A 166 -6.99 -21.09 -9.65
N PRO A 167 -7.42 -22.31 -9.29
CA PRO A 167 -6.71 -23.59 -9.41
C PRO A 167 -7.04 -24.44 -10.65
N ASP A 168 -7.58 -23.88 -11.75
CA ASP A 168 -7.98 -24.68 -12.91
C ASP A 168 -6.86 -25.58 -13.47
#